data_AF-A0A1H6KDZ2-F1
#
_entry.id   AF-A0A1H6KDZ2-F1
#
_cell.length_a   1.000
_cell.length_b   1.000
_cell.length_c   1.000
_cell.angle_alpha   90.00
_cell.angle_beta   90.00
_cell.angle_gamma   90.00
#
_symmetry.space_group_name_H-M   'P 1'
#
loop_
_entity.id
_entity.type
_entity.pdbx_description
1 polymer ?
#
loop_
_entity_poly.entity_id
_entity_poly.type
_entity_poly.pdbx_seq_one_letter_code
_entity_poly.pdbx_strand_id
1 'polypeptide(L)'
;MDFATLGENFFSEIECQPLKNTFLIHKNQALYRKLGLDWDSQTLLKIASGEKFFQGVSPIASVYAGHQFGHFAGQLGDGRSCLIGQVLHNPPLQGQIHSHEFSLKGAGKTPYSRGADGRAVLRSSIREYLCSIAMQGLNIATTEALTLVGSETEVYRENIETGAIVMRTASSHIRFGHFEWFAALGQKTEVKKLADFVIEHYYPQCQGVQKYVDFFNEVVERTAKMIAHWQAQGFAHGVMNTDNMSILGLTIDYGPFGFLETYNPKFICNHSDHEGRYAFDQQPGIGLWNLSQLADSLSSLIEVKQAKTVLDNYQPYLVKAYSTLMRKKFGFTQKDEQDNVLIGQFFEVLYQHKKDYSNSLRQLSDIDKLTQDTDFDAWIKLYDKRIAQEDNPNRIEMIKSVNPKYILRNYLAEVAIRKAEDDKDYGEIDTLFTLLSSPFSEHQDLEGYTQEAPDWAKNLEVSCSS
;
A
#
# COMPACT_ATOMS: atom_id res chain seq x y z
N MET A 1 3.84 20.13 14.11
CA MET A 1 3.10 19.01 13.50
C MET A 1 1.74 19.54 13.12
N ASP A 2 1.44 19.64 11.82
CA ASP A 2 0.26 20.31 11.30
C ASP A 2 -1.02 19.60 11.76
N PHE A 3 -1.02 18.27 11.79
CA PHE A 3 -2.16 17.48 12.29
C PHE A 3 -2.59 17.89 13.70
N ALA A 4 -1.66 18.23 14.59
CA ALA A 4 -1.97 18.66 15.96
C ALA A 4 -2.78 19.97 16.00
N THR A 5 -2.74 20.80 14.93
CA THR A 5 -3.52 22.04 14.84
C THR A 5 -5.02 21.79 14.65
N LEU A 6 -5.43 20.56 14.30
CA LEU A 6 -6.82 20.13 14.29
C LEU A 6 -7.45 20.16 15.70
N GLY A 7 -6.64 20.16 16.76
CA GLY A 7 -7.07 20.24 18.15
C GLY A 7 -7.33 18.88 18.80
N GLU A 8 -7.51 18.91 20.12
CA GLU A 8 -7.51 17.73 21.00
C GLU A 8 -8.62 16.72 20.71
N ASN A 9 -9.68 17.09 19.99
CA ASN A 9 -10.72 16.15 19.58
C ASN A 9 -10.23 15.08 18.58
N PHE A 10 -9.09 15.31 17.91
CA PHE A 10 -8.59 14.46 16.83
C PHE A 10 -7.50 13.47 17.28
N PHE A 11 -6.94 13.65 18.46
CA PHE A 11 -5.84 12.83 18.94
C PHE A 11 -5.73 12.84 20.47
N SER A 12 -4.92 11.93 20.99
CA SER A 12 -4.42 12.02 22.36
C SER A 12 -2.90 12.10 22.33
N GLU A 13 -2.32 12.95 23.17
CA GLU A 13 -0.88 12.90 23.45
C GLU A 13 -0.56 11.58 24.18
N ILE A 14 0.54 10.94 23.79
CA ILE A 14 0.98 9.68 24.35
C ILE A 14 2.49 9.70 24.58
N GLU A 15 2.95 8.82 25.47
CA GLU A 15 4.36 8.49 25.58
C GLU A 15 4.65 7.18 24.87
N CYS A 16 5.72 7.17 24.07
CA CYS A 16 6.24 5.92 23.53
C CYS A 16 6.74 5.03 24.69
N GLN A 17 6.57 3.73 24.54
CA GLN A 17 7.04 2.73 25.49
C GLN A 17 8.22 1.99 24.84
N PRO A 18 9.47 2.33 25.14
CA PRO A 18 10.62 1.74 24.46
C PRO A 18 10.66 0.21 24.57
N LEU A 19 11.25 -0.43 23.57
CA LEU A 19 11.57 -1.86 23.60
C LEU A 19 12.93 -2.09 24.27
N LYS A 20 13.19 -3.33 24.73
CA LYS A 20 14.46 -3.73 25.34
C LYS A 20 15.53 -3.94 24.27
N ASN A 21 16.72 -3.40 24.48
CA ASN A 21 17.91 -3.64 23.65
C ASN A 21 17.63 -3.45 22.16
N THR A 22 17.18 -2.26 21.78
CA THR A 22 16.83 -1.93 20.40
C THR A 22 18.07 -1.83 19.52
N PHE A 23 17.94 -2.26 18.27
CA PHE A 23 18.98 -2.12 17.25
C PHE A 23 18.36 -1.89 15.87
N LEU A 24 19.08 -1.18 15.03
CA LEU A 24 18.65 -0.87 13.67
C LEU A 24 18.91 -2.09 12.78
N ILE A 25 17.85 -2.72 12.26
CA ILE A 25 17.95 -3.82 11.30
C ILE A 25 18.26 -3.27 9.91
N HIS A 26 17.43 -2.34 9.43
CA HIS A 26 17.61 -1.75 8.11
C HIS A 26 17.17 -0.29 8.05
N LYS A 27 17.81 0.47 7.15
CA LYS A 27 17.55 1.90 6.91
C LYS A 27 17.36 2.13 5.43
N ASN A 28 16.24 2.73 5.05
CA ASN A 28 15.99 3.17 3.69
C ASN A 28 16.86 4.40 3.38
N GLN A 29 18.08 4.16 2.90
CA GLN A 29 19.08 5.21 2.70
C GLN A 29 18.67 6.21 1.61
N ALA A 30 17.91 5.77 0.60
CA ALA A 30 17.39 6.64 -0.45
C ALA A 30 16.34 7.60 0.10
N LEU A 31 15.37 7.09 0.86
CA LEU A 31 14.35 7.91 1.51
C LEU A 31 14.94 8.86 2.55
N TYR A 32 15.88 8.37 3.34
CA TYR A 32 16.61 9.19 4.30
C TYR A 32 17.25 10.43 3.66
N ARG A 33 17.88 10.26 2.49
CA ARG A 33 18.46 11.37 1.71
C ARG A 33 17.39 12.24 1.06
N LYS A 34 16.33 11.64 0.48
CA LYS A 34 15.18 12.34 -0.13
C LYS A 34 14.52 13.30 0.86
N LEU A 35 14.42 12.91 2.13
CA LEU A 35 13.82 13.71 3.20
C LEU A 35 14.80 14.72 3.82
N GLY A 36 16.05 14.79 3.34
CA GLY A 36 17.05 15.76 3.83
C GLY A 36 17.46 15.54 5.28
N LEU A 37 17.41 14.31 5.79
CA LEU A 37 17.75 13.98 7.17
C LEU A 37 19.27 13.87 7.39
N ASP A 38 19.75 14.27 8.56
CA ASP A 38 21.18 14.37 8.90
C ASP A 38 21.55 13.78 10.28
N TRP A 39 20.65 13.03 10.90
CA TRP A 39 20.88 12.27 12.12
C TRP A 39 22.00 11.23 11.99
N ASP A 40 22.88 11.17 12.99
CA ASP A 40 23.78 10.03 13.15
C ASP A 40 23.01 8.74 13.47
N SER A 41 23.67 7.58 13.34
CA SER A 41 23.03 6.27 13.55
C SER A 41 22.42 6.11 14.95
N GLN A 42 23.04 6.71 15.97
CA GLN A 42 22.57 6.62 17.35
C GLN A 42 21.30 7.44 17.56
N THR A 43 21.26 8.64 17.00
CA THR A 43 20.11 9.56 17.04
C THR A 43 18.96 9.00 16.24
N LEU A 44 19.23 8.46 15.04
CA LEU A 44 18.23 7.78 14.24
C LEU A 44 17.61 6.61 15.00
N LEU A 45 18.43 5.74 15.60
CA LEU A 45 17.92 4.60 16.38
C LEU A 45 17.02 5.07 17.52
N LYS A 46 17.46 6.05 18.32
CA LYS A 46 16.67 6.57 19.46
C LYS A 46 15.34 7.20 19.04
N ILE A 47 15.30 7.89 17.89
CA ILE A 47 14.06 8.44 17.35
C ILE A 47 13.17 7.30 16.84
N ALA A 48 13.75 6.37 16.06
CA ALA A 48 13.04 5.26 15.45
C ALA A 48 12.53 4.21 16.46
N SER A 49 13.13 4.14 17.66
CA SER A 49 12.68 3.28 18.76
C SER A 49 11.75 3.96 19.75
N GLY A 50 11.48 5.26 19.58
CA GLY A 50 10.65 6.04 20.51
C GLY A 50 11.35 6.42 21.82
N GLU A 51 12.67 6.28 21.92
CA GLU A 51 13.48 6.68 23.09
C GLU A 51 13.81 8.17 23.13
N LYS A 52 13.69 8.87 22.00
CA LYS A 52 13.95 10.32 21.89
C LYS A 52 12.85 10.99 21.09
N PHE A 53 12.31 12.09 21.60
CA PHE A 53 11.36 12.91 20.86
C PHE A 53 11.99 13.53 19.62
N PHE A 54 11.21 13.53 18.54
CA PHE A 54 11.58 14.20 17.31
C PHE A 54 11.16 15.67 17.38
N GLN A 55 12.12 16.58 17.16
CA GLN A 55 11.90 18.05 17.22
C GLN A 55 11.26 18.56 18.53
N GLY A 56 11.36 17.79 19.63
CA GLY A 56 10.71 18.15 20.90
C GLY A 56 9.18 18.09 20.88
N VAL A 57 8.59 17.44 19.86
CA VAL A 57 7.13 17.28 19.74
C VAL A 57 6.71 16.01 20.49
N SER A 58 5.69 16.15 21.35
CA SER A 58 5.05 14.99 22.01
C SER A 58 4.42 14.07 20.95
N PRO A 59 4.64 12.75 21.02
CA PRO A 59 3.93 11.80 20.17
C PRO A 59 2.41 11.90 20.36
N ILE A 60 1.66 11.72 19.28
CA ILE A 60 0.20 11.71 19.31
C ILE A 60 -0.35 10.44 18.66
N ALA A 61 -1.46 9.94 19.19
CA ALA A 61 -2.24 8.86 18.59
C ALA A 61 -3.58 9.44 18.10
N SER A 62 -3.90 9.26 16.82
CA SER A 62 -5.14 9.80 16.24
C SER A 62 -6.35 8.92 16.55
N VAL A 63 -7.53 9.53 16.67
CA VAL A 63 -8.81 8.83 16.74
C VAL A 63 -9.45 8.74 15.36
N TYR A 64 -10.00 7.57 15.05
CA TYR A 64 -10.84 7.34 13.88
C TYR A 64 -11.80 6.19 14.14
N ALA A 65 -12.73 5.97 13.22
CA ALA A 65 -13.61 4.80 13.17
C ALA A 65 -13.36 4.04 11.87
N GLY A 66 -14.21 3.07 11.56
CA GLY A 66 -14.22 2.45 10.24
C GLY A 66 -15.26 1.35 10.14
N HIS A 67 -15.61 1.01 8.90
CA HIS A 67 -16.34 -0.21 8.60
C HIS A 67 -15.35 -1.35 8.40
N GLN A 68 -15.36 -2.31 9.32
CA GLN A 68 -14.58 -3.52 9.24
C GLN A 68 -15.43 -4.64 8.65
N PHE A 69 -14.99 -5.22 7.53
CA PHE A 69 -15.74 -6.25 6.79
C PHE A 69 -17.19 -5.84 6.45
N GLY A 70 -17.44 -4.54 6.24
CA GLY A 70 -18.76 -4.01 5.90
C GLY A 70 -19.61 -3.58 7.09
N HIS A 71 -19.17 -3.83 8.33
CA HIS A 71 -19.87 -3.42 9.54
C HIS A 71 -19.17 -2.27 10.24
N PHE A 72 -19.93 -1.25 10.67
CA PHE A 72 -19.37 -0.13 11.42
C PHE A 72 -18.83 -0.61 12.78
N ALA A 73 -17.53 -0.48 13.01
CA ALA A 73 -16.83 -1.01 14.17
C ALA A 73 -16.78 -0.03 15.37
N GLY A 74 -17.40 1.14 15.25
CA GLY A 74 -17.31 2.19 16.27
C GLY A 74 -15.90 2.79 16.34
N GLN A 75 -15.48 3.15 17.56
CA GLN A 75 -14.17 3.77 17.77
C GLN A 75 -13.02 2.78 17.51
N LEU A 76 -12.11 3.20 16.62
CA LEU A 76 -10.81 2.61 16.37
C LEU A 76 -9.74 3.60 16.85
N GLY A 77 -8.83 4.02 15.97
CA GLY A 77 -7.72 4.91 16.29
C GLY A 77 -6.37 4.20 16.21
N ASP A 78 -5.31 4.98 16.38
CA ASP A 78 -3.94 4.48 16.35
C ASP A 78 -3.65 3.62 17.58
N GLY A 79 -4.09 2.36 17.58
CA GLY A 79 -4.00 1.45 18.72
C GLY A 79 -2.61 0.87 18.98
N ARG A 80 -1.70 0.96 18.00
CA ARG A 80 -0.28 0.54 18.11
C ARG A 80 0.65 1.43 17.29
N SER A 81 0.19 2.63 16.96
CA SER A 81 0.93 3.60 16.16
C SER A 81 0.90 4.95 16.85
N CYS A 82 1.86 5.81 16.54
CA CYS A 82 1.81 7.21 16.95
C CYS A 82 2.54 8.09 15.94
N LEU A 83 2.00 9.27 15.66
CA LEU A 83 2.71 10.33 14.93
C LEU A 83 3.73 10.95 15.88
N ILE A 84 4.99 11.05 15.44
CA ILE A 84 6.09 11.60 16.25
C ILE A 84 6.60 12.96 15.74
N GLY A 85 6.20 13.34 14.53
CA GLY A 85 6.41 14.69 13.99
C GLY A 85 6.31 14.68 12.47
N GLN A 86 6.87 15.70 11.84
CA GLN A 86 6.91 15.82 10.39
C GLN A 86 8.17 16.53 9.93
N VAL A 87 8.56 16.30 8.69
CA VAL A 87 9.58 17.10 7.99
C VAL A 87 8.94 17.84 6.84
N LEU A 88 9.40 19.07 6.60
CA LEU A 88 8.97 19.87 5.45
C LEU A 88 9.91 19.60 4.27
N HIS A 89 9.37 19.58 3.06
CA HIS A 89 10.20 19.57 1.85
C HIS A 89 10.99 20.87 1.74
N ASN A 90 12.29 20.77 1.44
CA ASN A 90 13.17 21.92 1.23
C ASN A 90 13.97 21.76 -0.09
N PRO A 91 13.75 22.61 -1.11
CA PRO A 91 12.84 23.76 -1.12
C PRO A 91 11.36 23.34 -1.10
N PRO A 92 10.45 24.22 -0.67
CA PRO A 92 9.01 23.98 -0.78
C PRO A 92 8.63 23.71 -2.24
N LEU A 93 8.02 22.57 -2.51
CA LEU A 93 7.53 22.23 -3.85
C LEU A 93 6.22 22.98 -4.11
N GLN A 94 6.25 23.95 -5.03
CA GLN A 94 5.08 24.76 -5.36
C GLN A 94 3.96 23.86 -5.93
N GLY A 95 2.79 23.86 -5.28
CA GLY A 95 1.64 23.04 -5.70
C GLY A 95 1.75 21.54 -5.38
N GLN A 96 2.67 21.12 -4.50
CA GLN A 96 2.76 19.75 -4.01
C GLN A 96 2.69 19.68 -2.49
N ILE A 97 2.46 18.48 -1.97
CA ILE A 97 2.35 18.22 -0.54
C ILE A 97 3.64 18.64 0.16
N HIS A 98 3.51 19.55 1.13
CA HIS A 98 4.63 20.30 1.71
C HIS A 98 5.38 19.57 2.84
N SER A 99 4.86 18.43 3.30
CA SER A 99 5.41 17.72 4.45
C SER A 99 5.31 16.21 4.34
N HIS A 100 6.15 15.53 5.12
CA HIS A 100 6.08 14.10 5.39
C HIS A 100 5.95 13.91 6.90
N GLU A 101 4.85 13.29 7.32
CA GLU A 101 4.65 12.82 8.68
C GLU A 101 5.54 11.62 8.96
N PHE A 102 5.99 11.48 10.21
CA PHE A 102 6.62 10.29 10.75
C PHE A 102 5.71 9.62 11.76
N SER A 103 5.50 8.32 11.58
CA SER A 103 4.75 7.48 12.50
C SER A 103 5.59 6.29 12.96
N LEU A 104 5.57 5.97 14.24
CA LEU A 104 6.14 4.73 14.77
C LEU A 104 5.03 3.71 14.98
N LYS A 105 5.15 2.54 14.36
CA LYS A 105 4.23 1.40 14.55
C LYS A 105 4.91 0.33 15.40
N GLY A 106 4.28 -0.02 16.52
CA GLY A 106 4.83 -0.91 17.57
C GLY A 106 5.39 -0.18 18.80
N ALA A 107 5.25 1.15 18.85
CA ALA A 107 5.85 2.00 19.89
C ALA A 107 5.15 1.95 21.26
N GLY A 108 4.10 1.13 21.43
CA GLY A 108 3.43 0.93 22.71
C GLY A 108 1.93 1.17 22.67
N LYS A 109 1.30 1.02 23.84
CA LYS A 109 -0.14 1.22 24.00
C LYS A 109 -0.51 2.69 23.87
N THR A 110 -1.73 2.89 23.37
CA THR A 110 -2.40 4.19 23.29
C THR A 110 -3.81 4.04 23.89
N PRO A 111 -4.56 5.14 24.07
CA PRO A 111 -5.98 5.06 24.43
C PRO A 111 -6.83 4.24 23.44
N TYR A 112 -6.33 4.02 22.22
CA TYR A 112 -7.03 3.34 21.13
C TYR A 112 -6.62 1.86 20.97
N SER A 113 -5.82 1.30 21.88
CA SER A 113 -5.35 -0.10 21.77
C SER A 113 -6.46 -1.15 21.96
N ARG A 114 -7.65 -0.79 22.45
CA ARG A 114 -8.82 -1.69 22.62
C ARG A 114 -8.50 -3.03 23.31
N GLY A 115 -7.55 -3.03 24.25
CA GLY A 115 -7.09 -4.20 25.00
C GLY A 115 -5.83 -4.87 24.45
N ALA A 116 -5.39 -4.54 23.23
CA ALA A 116 -4.13 -5.02 22.66
C ALA A 116 -2.90 -4.45 23.37
N ASP A 117 -1.73 -5.06 23.12
CA ASP A 117 -0.46 -4.71 23.76
C ASP A 117 0.23 -3.47 23.18
N GLY A 118 -0.27 -2.93 22.06
CA GLY A 118 0.33 -1.79 21.37
C GLY A 118 1.66 -2.12 20.66
N ARG A 119 1.98 -3.41 20.50
CA ARG A 119 3.24 -3.86 19.90
C ARG A 119 3.06 -4.38 18.47
N ALA A 120 4.16 -4.37 17.74
CA ALA A 120 4.31 -5.07 16.48
C ALA A 120 5.42 -6.11 16.64
N VAL A 121 5.27 -7.25 15.96
CA VAL A 121 6.24 -8.36 15.98
C VAL A 121 7.13 -8.29 14.74
N LEU A 122 8.34 -8.85 14.84
CA LEU A 122 9.38 -8.78 13.81
C LEU A 122 8.87 -9.24 12.43
N ARG A 123 8.20 -10.41 12.32
CA ARG A 123 7.60 -10.86 11.05
C ARG A 123 6.72 -9.81 10.37
N SER A 124 5.83 -9.17 11.13
CA SER A 124 4.86 -8.21 10.61
C SER A 124 5.54 -6.91 10.17
N SER A 125 6.56 -6.50 10.93
CA SER A 125 7.37 -5.34 10.63
C SER A 125 8.23 -5.55 9.38
N ILE A 126 8.82 -6.74 9.19
CA ILE A 126 9.55 -7.09 7.96
C ILE A 126 8.63 -7.05 6.75
N ARG A 127 7.43 -7.66 6.84
CA ARG A 127 6.45 -7.66 5.75
C ARG A 127 6.02 -6.25 5.36
N GLU A 128 5.67 -5.41 6.33
CA GLU A 128 5.27 -4.02 6.08
C GLU A 128 6.42 -3.20 5.49
N TYR A 129 7.64 -3.37 6.02
CA TYR A 129 8.83 -2.71 5.53
C TYR A 129 9.12 -3.05 4.06
N LEU A 130 9.19 -4.34 3.73
CA LEU A 130 9.45 -4.82 2.37
C LEU A 130 8.31 -4.50 1.40
N CYS A 131 7.05 -4.57 1.84
CA CYS A 131 5.93 -4.25 0.97
C CYS A 131 5.87 -2.76 0.63
N SER A 132 6.22 -1.88 1.56
CA SER A 132 6.28 -0.44 1.29
C SER A 132 7.24 -0.11 0.14
N ILE A 133 8.46 -0.70 0.14
CA ILE A 133 9.43 -0.49 -0.93
C ILE A 133 9.03 -1.20 -2.22
N ALA A 134 8.37 -2.37 -2.14
CA ALA A 134 7.84 -3.06 -3.31
C ALA A 134 6.78 -2.22 -4.04
N MET A 135 5.84 -1.62 -3.30
CA MET A 135 4.80 -0.77 -3.88
C MET A 135 5.41 0.49 -4.51
N GLN A 136 6.41 1.10 -3.87
CA GLN A 136 7.16 2.21 -4.44
C GLN A 136 7.87 1.81 -5.74
N GLY A 137 8.61 0.70 -5.74
CA GLY A 137 9.32 0.19 -6.91
C GLY A 137 8.38 -0.16 -8.06
N LEU A 138 7.15 -0.61 -7.77
CA LEU A 138 6.11 -0.90 -8.77
C LEU A 138 5.36 0.35 -9.27
N ASN A 139 5.74 1.54 -8.81
CA ASN A 139 5.06 2.81 -9.09
C ASN A 139 3.59 2.81 -8.63
N ILE A 140 3.34 2.27 -7.44
CA ILE A 140 2.04 2.30 -6.77
C ILE A 140 2.11 3.27 -5.60
N ALA A 141 1.18 4.21 -5.54
CA ALA A 141 1.12 5.19 -4.46
C ALA A 141 0.99 4.48 -3.10
N THR A 142 1.84 4.84 -2.13
CA THR A 142 1.95 4.14 -0.85
C THR A 142 2.54 5.00 0.27
N THR A 143 2.27 4.63 1.53
CA THR A 143 3.14 4.97 2.66
C THR A 143 4.52 4.34 2.52
N GLU A 144 5.57 5.12 2.76
CA GLU A 144 6.96 4.65 2.72
C GLU A 144 7.43 4.19 4.12
N ALA A 145 8.43 3.32 4.20
CA ALA A 145 9.08 2.94 5.47
C ALA A 145 10.54 3.42 5.50
N LEU A 146 10.90 4.14 6.56
CA LEU A 146 12.22 4.75 6.73
C LEU A 146 13.19 3.80 7.46
N THR A 147 12.74 3.16 8.54
CA THR A 147 13.56 2.20 9.30
C THR A 147 12.78 0.99 9.75
N LEU A 148 13.52 -0.11 9.94
CA LEU A 148 13.10 -1.30 10.65
C LEU A 148 14.00 -1.48 11.87
N VAL A 149 13.41 -1.48 13.06
CA VAL A 149 14.11 -1.62 14.35
C VAL A 149 13.73 -2.95 15.00
N GLY A 150 14.74 -3.73 15.37
CA GLY A 150 14.60 -4.97 16.15
C GLY A 150 14.78 -4.73 17.65
N SER A 151 14.38 -5.72 18.46
CA SER A 151 14.55 -5.68 19.91
C SER A 151 14.58 -7.09 20.53
N GLU A 152 14.91 -7.17 21.81
CA GLU A 152 14.80 -8.38 22.63
C GLU A 152 13.49 -8.41 23.46
N THR A 153 12.55 -7.50 23.22
CA THR A 153 11.26 -7.53 23.89
C THR A 153 10.44 -8.72 23.41
N GLU A 154 10.08 -9.63 24.31
CA GLU A 154 9.11 -10.68 24.03
C GLU A 154 7.70 -10.10 23.85
N VAL A 155 7.02 -10.53 22.79
CA VAL A 155 5.65 -10.18 22.45
C VAL A 155 4.87 -11.47 22.24
N TYR A 156 3.73 -11.60 22.91
CA TYR A 156 2.94 -12.83 22.93
C TYR A 156 1.87 -12.78 21.82
N ARG A 157 1.93 -13.74 20.90
CA ARG A 157 0.92 -13.99 19.85
C ARG A 157 0.52 -15.47 19.90
N GLU A 158 0.39 -16.13 18.76
CA GLU A 158 0.25 -17.60 18.70
C GLU A 158 1.51 -18.29 19.26
N ASN A 159 2.68 -17.66 19.05
CA ASN A 159 3.96 -18.02 19.66
C ASN A 159 4.56 -16.79 20.35
N ILE A 160 5.64 -16.99 21.12
CA ILE A 160 6.45 -15.87 21.63
C ILE A 160 7.31 -15.37 20.47
N GLU A 161 7.18 -14.09 20.15
CA GLU A 161 7.90 -13.42 19.07
C GLU A 161 8.71 -12.23 19.62
N THR A 162 9.65 -11.70 18.84
CA THR A 162 10.38 -10.48 19.20
C THR A 162 9.65 -9.23 18.71
N GLY A 163 9.50 -8.24 19.59
CA GLY A 163 8.95 -6.93 19.27
C GLY A 163 9.83 -6.15 18.31
N ALA A 164 9.21 -5.41 17.41
CA ALA A 164 9.87 -4.57 16.42
C ALA A 164 9.11 -3.26 16.23
N ILE A 165 9.79 -2.26 15.67
CA ILE A 165 9.20 -0.96 15.31
C ILE A 165 9.52 -0.66 13.85
N VAL A 166 8.50 -0.23 13.10
CA VAL A 166 8.66 0.37 11.78
C VAL A 166 8.40 1.87 11.90
N MET A 167 9.38 2.68 11.48
CA MET A 167 9.14 4.11 11.28
C MET A 167 8.60 4.32 9.87
N ARG A 168 7.31 4.60 9.79
CA ARG A 168 6.58 4.92 8.57
C ARG A 168 6.68 6.40 8.25
N THR A 169 6.57 6.72 6.97
CA THR A 169 6.40 8.09 6.52
C THR A 169 5.40 8.18 5.38
N ALA A 170 4.64 9.27 5.38
CA ALA A 170 3.67 9.59 4.35
C ALA A 170 3.40 11.08 4.37
N SER A 171 2.87 11.60 3.28
CA SER A 171 2.29 12.94 3.25
C SER A 171 1.21 13.17 4.32
N SER A 172 0.38 12.15 4.56
CA SER A 172 -0.57 12.13 5.67
C SER A 172 -0.99 10.70 5.99
N HIS A 173 -1.33 10.46 7.25
CA HIS A 173 -1.97 9.23 7.74
C HIS A 173 -3.50 9.35 7.88
N ILE A 174 -4.11 10.42 7.36
CA ILE A 174 -5.56 10.59 7.37
C ILE A 174 -6.24 9.53 6.49
N ARG A 175 -7.32 8.96 7.03
CA ARG A 175 -8.09 7.82 6.49
C ARG A 175 -9.55 8.24 6.27
N PHE A 176 -10.31 7.48 5.49
CA PHE A 176 -11.77 7.67 5.40
C PHE A 176 -12.41 7.54 6.78
N GLY A 177 -11.92 6.59 7.58
CA GLY A 177 -12.31 6.39 8.98
C GLY A 177 -12.25 7.61 9.90
N HIS A 178 -11.39 8.59 9.61
CA HIS A 178 -11.34 9.83 10.39
C HIS A 178 -12.60 10.68 10.15
N PHE A 179 -13.11 10.73 8.92
CA PHE A 179 -14.35 11.42 8.60
C PHE A 179 -15.56 10.67 9.18
N GLU A 180 -15.56 9.35 9.05
CA GLU A 180 -16.63 8.49 9.57
C GLU A 180 -16.82 8.63 11.08
N TRP A 181 -15.74 8.78 11.85
CA TRP A 181 -15.81 8.98 13.30
C TRP A 181 -16.66 10.20 13.67
N PHE A 182 -16.30 11.36 13.12
CA PHE A 182 -17.01 12.62 13.42
C PHE A 182 -18.41 12.65 12.82
N ALA A 183 -18.60 12.07 11.63
CA ALA A 183 -19.91 11.96 11.01
C ALA A 183 -20.86 11.08 11.85
N ALA A 184 -20.41 9.93 12.34
CA ALA A 184 -21.20 9.03 13.18
C ALA A 184 -21.61 9.65 14.51
N LEU A 185 -20.80 10.58 15.04
CA LEU A 185 -21.12 11.35 16.25
C LEU A 185 -22.01 12.58 15.99
N GLY A 186 -22.35 12.88 14.73
CA GLY A 186 -23.08 14.10 14.35
C GLY A 186 -22.24 15.39 14.46
N GLN A 187 -20.93 15.27 14.58
CA GLN A 187 -19.96 16.36 14.79
C GLN A 187 -19.58 17.03 13.47
N LYS A 188 -20.54 17.77 12.89
CA LYS A 188 -20.41 18.41 11.56
C LYS A 188 -19.29 19.46 11.50
N THR A 189 -19.00 20.13 12.61
CA THR A 189 -17.94 21.14 12.68
C THR A 189 -16.57 20.49 12.50
N GLU A 190 -16.36 19.32 13.10
CA GLU A 190 -15.14 18.53 13.05
C GLU A 190 -14.95 17.89 11.68
N VAL A 191 -16.02 17.37 11.07
CA VAL A 191 -16.01 16.91 9.66
C VAL A 191 -15.55 18.04 8.74
N LYS A 192 -16.15 19.24 8.89
CA LYS A 192 -15.75 20.42 8.11
C LYS A 192 -14.29 20.80 8.36
N LYS A 193 -13.87 20.83 9.62
CA LYS A 193 -12.51 21.20 10.01
C LYS A 193 -11.47 20.25 9.40
N LEU A 194 -11.74 18.94 9.43
CA LEU A 194 -10.89 17.94 8.80
C LEU A 194 -10.85 18.10 7.28
N ALA A 195 -12.00 18.31 6.63
CA ALA A 195 -12.07 18.53 5.19
C ALA A 195 -11.28 19.78 4.77
N ASP A 196 -11.47 20.89 5.49
CA ASP A 196 -10.74 22.14 5.25
C ASP A 196 -9.23 21.94 5.40
N PHE A 197 -8.79 21.29 6.48
CA PHE A 197 -7.38 20.97 6.72
C PHE A 197 -6.78 20.13 5.58
N VAL A 198 -7.48 19.06 5.18
CA VAL A 198 -7.00 18.16 4.11
C VAL A 198 -6.92 18.91 2.77
N ILE A 199 -7.91 19.75 2.46
CA ILE A 199 -7.91 20.55 1.23
C ILE A 199 -6.74 21.54 1.23
N GLU A 200 -6.55 22.27 2.32
CA GLU A 200 -5.48 23.26 2.44
C GLU A 200 -4.09 22.65 2.24
N HIS A 201 -3.83 21.50 2.86
CA HIS A 201 -2.48 20.90 2.89
C HIS A 201 -2.19 19.99 1.69
N TYR A 202 -3.21 19.33 1.13
CA TYR A 202 -3.01 18.22 0.19
C TYR A 202 -3.80 18.33 -1.12
N TYR A 203 -4.81 19.20 -1.18
CA TYR A 203 -5.61 19.47 -2.38
C TYR A 203 -5.79 20.98 -2.62
N PRO A 204 -4.70 21.78 -2.64
CA PRO A 204 -4.79 23.23 -2.74
C PRO A 204 -5.44 23.70 -4.06
N GLN A 205 -5.54 22.82 -5.07
CA GLN A 205 -6.28 23.07 -6.30
C GLN A 205 -7.80 23.11 -6.11
N CYS A 206 -8.35 22.51 -5.06
CA CYS A 206 -9.78 22.50 -4.75
C CYS A 206 -10.17 23.79 -4.02
N GLN A 207 -10.71 24.77 -4.75
CA GLN A 207 -10.99 26.12 -4.25
C GLN A 207 -12.41 26.59 -4.60
N GLY A 208 -12.86 27.66 -3.96
CA GLY A 208 -14.15 28.28 -4.27
C GLY A 208 -15.36 27.52 -3.73
N VAL A 209 -16.52 27.74 -4.37
CA VAL A 209 -17.83 27.29 -3.86
C VAL A 209 -18.00 25.77 -3.91
N GLN A 210 -17.39 25.10 -4.89
CA GLN A 210 -17.51 23.65 -5.08
C GLN A 210 -16.36 22.85 -4.47
N LYS A 211 -15.51 23.47 -3.64
CA LYS A 211 -14.25 22.88 -3.15
C LYS A 211 -14.40 21.47 -2.54
N TYR A 212 -15.50 21.18 -1.84
CA TYR A 212 -15.71 19.85 -1.24
C TYR A 212 -16.10 18.80 -2.28
N VAL A 213 -16.86 19.19 -3.32
CA VAL A 213 -17.21 18.32 -4.45
C VAL A 213 -15.96 18.00 -5.26
N ASP A 214 -15.15 19.02 -5.54
CA ASP A 214 -13.88 18.86 -6.25
C ASP A 214 -12.89 17.98 -5.46
N PHE A 215 -12.78 18.23 -4.15
CA PHE A 215 -12.01 17.40 -3.22
C PHE A 215 -12.46 15.95 -3.24
N PHE A 216 -13.77 15.70 -3.14
CA PHE A 216 -14.28 14.33 -3.17
C PHE A 216 -14.00 13.65 -4.52
N ASN A 217 -14.11 14.37 -5.64
CA ASN A 217 -13.77 13.84 -6.96
C ASN A 217 -12.29 13.48 -7.09
N GLU A 218 -11.38 14.29 -6.54
CA GLU A 218 -9.95 13.99 -6.45
C GLU A 218 -9.69 12.71 -5.64
N VAL A 219 -10.37 12.52 -4.50
CA VAL A 219 -10.25 11.29 -3.70
C VAL A 219 -10.77 10.06 -4.47
N VAL A 220 -11.89 10.19 -5.19
CA VAL A 220 -12.44 9.15 -6.06
C VAL A 220 -11.45 8.78 -7.16
N GLU A 221 -10.88 9.76 -7.87
CA GLU A 221 -9.92 9.51 -8.95
C GLU A 221 -8.64 8.85 -8.42
N ARG A 222 -8.09 9.32 -7.30
CA ARG A 222 -6.87 8.75 -6.70
C ARG A 222 -7.09 7.31 -6.21
N THR A 223 -8.23 7.04 -5.59
CA THR A 223 -8.61 5.69 -5.15
C THR A 223 -8.79 4.75 -6.34
N ALA A 224 -9.45 5.21 -7.41
CA ALA A 224 -9.62 4.45 -8.65
C ALA A 224 -8.27 4.12 -9.31
N LYS A 225 -7.33 5.08 -9.37
CA LYS A 225 -5.97 4.87 -9.90
C LYS A 225 -5.18 3.89 -9.05
N MET A 226 -5.20 4.04 -7.71
CA MET A 226 -4.52 3.13 -6.80
C MET A 226 -4.98 1.68 -7.01
N ILE A 227 -6.30 1.45 -7.00
CA ILE A 227 -6.86 0.11 -7.20
C ILE A 227 -6.58 -0.42 -8.61
N ALA A 228 -6.67 0.42 -9.64
CA ALA A 228 -6.30 0.01 -11.00
C ALA A 228 -4.85 -0.48 -11.10
N HIS A 229 -3.92 0.16 -10.37
CA HIS A 229 -2.53 -0.28 -10.28
C HIS A 229 -2.39 -1.58 -9.48
N TRP A 230 -3.16 -1.76 -8.39
CA TRP A 230 -3.21 -3.05 -7.68
C TRP A 230 -3.65 -4.18 -8.60
N GLN A 231 -4.75 -3.99 -9.34
CA GLN A 231 -5.23 -5.00 -10.29
C GLN A 231 -4.19 -5.30 -11.37
N ALA A 232 -3.58 -4.26 -11.96
CA ALA A 232 -2.61 -4.46 -13.04
C ALA A 232 -1.30 -5.10 -12.58
N GLN A 233 -0.89 -4.92 -11.33
CA GLN A 233 0.32 -5.54 -10.78
C GLN A 233 0.03 -6.81 -9.96
N GLY A 234 -1.23 -7.27 -9.89
CA GLY A 234 -1.59 -8.50 -9.18
C GLY A 234 -1.46 -8.38 -7.66
N PHE A 235 -1.70 -7.21 -7.07
CA PHE A 235 -1.63 -7.02 -5.62
C PHE A 235 -3.02 -7.18 -4.98
N ALA A 236 -3.11 -8.01 -3.94
CA ALA A 236 -4.28 -8.18 -3.08
C ALA A 236 -3.99 -7.64 -1.67
N HIS A 237 -4.75 -6.65 -1.21
CA HIS A 237 -4.55 -5.97 0.08
C HIS A 237 -5.03 -6.80 1.28
N GLY A 238 -6.13 -7.54 1.12
CA GLY A 238 -6.69 -8.45 2.13
C GLY A 238 -7.50 -7.81 3.27
N VAL A 239 -7.41 -6.49 3.48
CA VAL A 239 -8.14 -5.77 4.54
C VAL A 239 -8.50 -4.34 4.09
N MET A 240 -9.37 -4.23 3.09
CA MET A 240 -9.83 -2.93 2.58
C MET A 240 -10.98 -2.37 3.43
N ASN A 241 -10.80 -2.33 4.74
CA ASN A 241 -11.69 -1.61 5.64
C ASN A 241 -11.57 -0.09 5.37
N THR A 242 -12.58 0.70 5.71
CA THR A 242 -12.53 2.15 5.46
C THR A 242 -11.48 2.88 6.32
N ASP A 243 -11.11 2.32 7.48
CA ASP A 243 -9.94 2.77 8.26
C ASP A 243 -8.61 2.50 7.55
N ASN A 244 -8.55 1.57 6.58
CA ASN A 244 -7.34 1.33 5.77
C ASN A 244 -7.40 2.02 4.39
N MET A 245 -8.34 2.96 4.20
CA MET A 245 -8.40 3.77 2.98
C MET A 245 -7.81 5.16 3.26
N SER A 246 -6.62 5.41 2.72
CA SER A 246 -5.97 6.72 2.80
C SER A 246 -6.80 7.78 2.07
N ILE A 247 -6.98 8.95 2.69
CA ILE A 247 -7.63 10.09 2.01
C ILE A 247 -6.86 10.51 0.75
N LEU A 248 -5.54 10.33 0.75
CA LEU A 248 -4.63 10.66 -0.35
C LEU A 248 -4.53 9.61 -1.47
N GLY A 249 -5.26 8.48 -1.37
CA GLY A 249 -5.14 7.36 -2.31
C GLY A 249 -3.79 6.63 -2.24
N LEU A 250 -3.23 6.50 -1.03
CA LEU A 250 -2.03 5.72 -0.75
C LEU A 250 -2.40 4.30 -0.29
N THR A 251 -1.64 3.31 -0.73
CA THR A 251 -1.63 1.97 -0.11
C THR A 251 -1.06 2.11 1.30
N ILE A 252 -1.82 1.66 2.30
CA ILE A 252 -1.53 1.87 3.73
C ILE A 252 -1.92 0.63 4.55
N ASP A 253 -1.21 0.37 5.65
CA ASP A 253 -1.48 -0.73 6.59
C ASP A 253 -1.41 -2.13 5.98
N TYR A 254 -0.17 -2.50 5.67
CA TYR A 254 0.23 -3.83 5.24
C TYR A 254 0.06 -4.87 6.34
N GLY A 255 -1.00 -5.67 6.25
CA GLY A 255 -1.20 -6.87 7.06
C GLY A 255 -1.12 -8.13 6.18
N PRO A 256 -2.24 -8.83 5.96
CA PRO A 256 -2.31 -10.06 5.18
C PRO A 256 -2.45 -9.75 3.69
N PHE A 257 -1.51 -8.99 3.14
CA PHE A 257 -1.44 -8.76 1.71
C PHE A 257 -0.80 -9.95 0.98
N GLY A 258 -0.99 -10.03 -0.33
CA GLY A 258 -0.26 -10.96 -1.20
C GLY A 258 -0.18 -10.44 -2.63
N PHE A 259 0.93 -10.73 -3.30
CA PHE A 259 1.02 -10.62 -4.76
C PHE A 259 0.57 -11.95 -5.38
N LEU A 260 -0.13 -11.88 -6.51
CA LEU A 260 -0.49 -13.06 -7.30
C LEU A 260 0.78 -13.75 -7.77
N GLU A 261 0.92 -15.01 -7.37
CA GLU A 261 1.87 -15.94 -7.98
C GLU A 261 1.13 -16.62 -9.12
N THR A 262 0.54 -17.80 -8.91
CA THR A 262 -0.44 -18.36 -9.84
C THR A 262 -1.62 -17.40 -10.05
N TYR A 263 -1.97 -17.11 -11.30
CA TYR A 263 -3.10 -16.25 -11.60
C TYR A 263 -4.42 -16.89 -11.15
N ASN A 264 -5.05 -16.27 -10.16
CA ASN A 264 -6.37 -16.63 -9.66
C ASN A 264 -7.17 -15.34 -9.36
N PRO A 265 -8.21 -15.02 -10.15
CA PRO A 265 -9.04 -13.84 -9.89
C PRO A 265 -9.67 -13.82 -8.50
N LYS A 266 -9.99 -15.01 -7.96
CA LYS A 266 -10.62 -15.19 -6.66
C LYS A 266 -9.61 -15.39 -5.52
N PHE A 267 -8.37 -14.97 -5.72
CA PHE A 267 -7.34 -15.09 -4.69
C PHE A 267 -7.72 -14.32 -3.43
N ILE A 268 -7.75 -15.02 -2.29
CA ILE A 268 -7.98 -14.46 -0.96
C ILE A 268 -6.65 -14.56 -0.21
N CYS A 269 -6.00 -13.42 0.01
CA CYS A 269 -4.72 -13.36 0.74
C CYS A 269 -4.89 -13.35 2.27
N ASN A 270 -6.08 -12.98 2.76
CA ASN A 270 -6.37 -12.93 4.18
C ASN A 270 -7.13 -14.18 4.62
N HIS A 271 -6.47 -15.05 5.40
CA HIS A 271 -7.07 -16.28 5.95
C HIS A 271 -8.31 -16.02 6.84
N SER A 272 -8.46 -14.81 7.41
CA SER A 272 -9.66 -14.42 8.17
C SER A 272 -10.83 -13.95 7.29
N ASP A 273 -10.63 -13.78 5.98
CA ASP A 273 -11.67 -13.37 5.02
C ASP A 273 -12.36 -14.59 4.41
N HIS A 274 -13.16 -15.29 5.23
CA HIS A 274 -13.82 -16.55 4.83
C HIS A 274 -14.85 -16.37 3.71
N GLU A 275 -15.41 -15.18 3.55
CA GLU A 275 -16.40 -14.86 2.52
C GLU A 275 -15.76 -14.31 1.23
N GLY A 276 -14.44 -14.06 1.24
CA GLY A 276 -13.73 -13.48 0.11
C GLY A 276 -14.15 -12.04 -0.20
N ARG A 277 -14.56 -11.28 0.81
CA ARG A 277 -14.98 -9.88 0.66
C ARG A 277 -13.87 -9.03 0.02
N TYR A 278 -12.63 -9.31 0.39
CA TYR A 278 -11.43 -8.61 -0.07
C TYR A 278 -10.58 -9.46 -1.02
N ALA A 279 -11.20 -10.46 -1.69
CA ALA A 279 -10.53 -11.20 -2.75
C ALA A 279 -10.07 -10.25 -3.88
N PHE A 280 -9.06 -10.67 -4.63
CA PHE A 280 -8.41 -9.86 -5.65
C PHE A 280 -9.40 -9.26 -6.68
N ASP A 281 -10.38 -10.03 -7.17
CA ASP A 281 -11.41 -9.56 -8.10
C ASP A 281 -12.47 -8.63 -7.46
N GLN A 282 -12.61 -8.65 -6.13
CA GLN A 282 -13.56 -7.80 -5.40
C GLN A 282 -13.02 -6.40 -5.12
N GLN A 283 -11.71 -6.19 -5.14
CA GLN A 283 -11.10 -4.91 -4.75
C GLN A 283 -11.67 -3.68 -5.49
N PRO A 284 -11.97 -3.72 -6.81
CA PRO A 284 -12.66 -2.61 -7.50
C PRO A 284 -14.05 -2.29 -6.92
N GLY A 285 -14.86 -3.30 -6.63
CA GLY A 285 -16.18 -3.11 -6.04
C GLY A 285 -16.11 -2.55 -4.62
N ILE A 286 -15.18 -3.08 -3.82
CA ILE A 286 -14.93 -2.59 -2.45
C ILE A 286 -14.40 -1.16 -2.45
N GLY A 287 -13.56 -0.78 -3.41
CA GLY A 287 -13.11 0.60 -3.56
C GLY A 287 -14.26 1.58 -3.72
N LEU A 288 -15.23 1.26 -4.59
CA LEU A 288 -16.44 2.06 -4.76
C LEU A 288 -17.29 2.10 -3.48
N TRP A 289 -17.45 0.95 -2.82
CA TRP A 289 -18.21 0.86 -1.57
C TRP A 289 -17.57 1.71 -0.45
N ASN A 290 -16.25 1.68 -0.31
CA ASN A 290 -15.55 2.52 0.67
C ASN A 290 -15.71 4.03 0.36
N LEU A 291 -15.72 4.40 -0.92
CA LEU A 291 -15.96 5.78 -1.35
C LEU A 291 -17.41 6.22 -1.07
N SER A 292 -18.40 5.33 -1.12
CA SER A 292 -19.76 5.68 -0.69
C SER A 292 -19.84 5.93 0.82
N GLN A 293 -19.12 5.16 1.65
CA GLN A 293 -19.05 5.44 3.09
C GLN A 293 -18.39 6.80 3.39
N LEU A 294 -17.35 7.17 2.61
CA LEU A 294 -16.77 8.51 2.69
C LEU A 294 -17.77 9.59 2.25
N ALA A 295 -18.51 9.36 1.16
CA ALA A 295 -19.53 10.29 0.68
C ALA A 295 -20.60 10.57 1.74
N ASP A 296 -21.08 9.53 2.42
CA ASP A 296 -22.05 9.65 3.53
C ASP A 296 -21.47 10.47 4.68
N SER A 297 -20.18 10.28 4.98
CA SER A 297 -19.46 11.04 6.01
C SER A 297 -19.27 12.51 5.65
N LEU A 298 -19.33 12.86 4.37
CA LEU A 298 -19.26 14.22 3.85
C LEU A 298 -20.65 14.86 3.61
N SER A 299 -21.75 14.19 3.99
CA SER A 299 -23.13 14.66 3.72
C SER A 299 -23.48 16.02 4.34
N SER A 300 -22.75 16.50 5.35
CA SER A 300 -22.91 17.86 5.87
C SER A 300 -22.26 18.94 5.01
N LEU A 301 -21.44 18.55 4.03
CA LEU A 301 -20.64 19.43 3.17
C LEU A 301 -21.02 19.32 1.70
N ILE A 302 -21.57 18.18 1.27
CA ILE A 302 -21.90 17.86 -0.12
C ILE A 302 -23.34 17.34 -0.19
N GLU A 303 -24.11 17.78 -1.17
CA GLU A 303 -25.45 17.26 -1.39
C GLU A 303 -25.41 15.83 -1.96
N VAL A 304 -26.37 14.98 -1.58
CA VAL A 304 -26.47 13.59 -2.04
C VAL A 304 -26.42 13.46 -3.57
N LYS A 305 -27.07 14.39 -4.30
CA LYS A 305 -27.05 14.40 -5.77
C LYS A 305 -25.65 14.66 -6.33
N GLN A 306 -24.90 15.58 -5.72
CA GLN A 306 -23.53 15.89 -6.13
C GLN A 306 -22.60 14.71 -5.84
N ALA A 307 -22.71 14.12 -4.64
CA ALA A 307 -21.94 12.95 -4.25
C ALA A 307 -22.15 11.77 -5.21
N LYS A 308 -23.41 11.49 -5.59
CA LYS A 308 -23.73 10.45 -6.58
C LYS A 308 -23.07 10.72 -7.94
N THR A 309 -23.20 11.94 -8.46
CA THR A 309 -22.56 12.33 -9.73
C THR A 309 -21.04 12.13 -9.70
N VAL A 310 -20.40 12.42 -8.56
CA VAL A 310 -18.95 12.21 -8.40
C VAL A 310 -18.61 10.72 -8.33
N LEU A 311 -19.40 9.91 -7.60
CA LEU A 311 -19.21 8.45 -7.54
C LEU A 311 -19.36 7.78 -8.92
N ASP A 312 -20.24 8.29 -9.79
CA ASP A 312 -20.41 7.79 -11.16
C ASP A 312 -19.12 7.93 -12.00
N ASN A 313 -18.17 8.80 -11.61
CA ASN A 313 -16.86 8.93 -12.26
C ASN A 313 -15.86 7.82 -11.87
N TYR A 314 -16.09 7.08 -10.78
CA TYR A 314 -15.15 6.06 -10.27
C TYR A 314 -14.80 5.01 -11.33
N GLN A 315 -15.80 4.38 -11.93
CA GLN A 315 -15.60 3.33 -12.93
C GLN A 315 -14.85 3.86 -14.17
N PRO A 316 -15.24 5.01 -14.77
CA PRO A 316 -14.46 5.65 -15.83
C PRO A 316 -12.99 5.87 -15.47
N TYR A 317 -12.68 6.40 -14.27
CA TYR A 317 -11.30 6.61 -13.83
C TYR A 317 -10.54 5.29 -13.69
N LEU A 318 -11.15 4.28 -13.07
CA LEU A 318 -10.55 2.96 -12.86
C LEU A 318 -10.24 2.28 -14.19
N VAL A 319 -11.22 2.20 -15.09
CA VAL A 319 -11.06 1.55 -16.41
C VAL A 319 -10.02 2.28 -17.25
N LYS A 320 -9.99 3.61 -17.22
CA LYS A 320 -8.98 4.40 -17.93
C LYS A 320 -7.58 4.10 -17.41
N ALA A 321 -7.37 4.12 -16.09
CA ALA A 321 -6.07 3.86 -15.49
C ALA A 321 -5.61 2.41 -15.76
N TYR A 322 -6.48 1.43 -15.49
CA TYR A 322 -6.21 0.01 -15.68
C TYR A 322 -5.87 -0.31 -17.13
N SER A 323 -6.74 0.06 -18.07
CA SER A 323 -6.54 -0.26 -19.49
C SER A 323 -5.29 0.42 -20.06
N THR A 324 -4.93 1.61 -19.59
CA THR A 324 -3.70 2.30 -20.00
C THR A 324 -2.47 1.54 -19.54
N LEU A 325 -2.44 1.08 -18.30
CA LEU A 325 -1.32 0.29 -17.78
C LEU A 325 -1.27 -1.08 -18.45
N MET A 326 -2.40 -1.77 -18.60
CA MET A 326 -2.46 -3.07 -19.25
C MET A 326 -1.99 -3.02 -20.71
N ARG A 327 -2.39 -2.03 -21.51
CA ARG A 327 -1.87 -1.87 -22.87
C ARG A 327 -0.34 -1.78 -22.90
N LYS A 328 0.26 -0.98 -22.00
CA LYS A 328 1.72 -0.90 -21.88
C LYS A 328 2.35 -2.24 -21.51
N LYS A 329 1.74 -2.99 -20.60
CA LYS A 329 2.20 -4.33 -20.18
C LYS A 329 2.19 -5.34 -21.33
N PHE A 330 1.34 -5.14 -22.33
CA PHE A 330 1.28 -5.94 -23.55
C PHE A 330 1.99 -5.30 -24.75
N GLY A 331 2.73 -4.21 -24.55
CA GLY A 331 3.49 -3.60 -25.65
C GLY A 331 2.67 -2.73 -26.60
N PHE A 332 1.41 -2.40 -26.28
CA PHE A 332 0.54 -1.57 -27.12
C PHE A 332 0.68 -0.09 -26.79
N THR A 333 0.89 0.74 -27.82
CA THR A 333 1.00 2.20 -27.72
C THR A 333 -0.30 2.90 -28.14
N GLN A 334 -1.05 2.29 -29.06
CA GLN A 334 -2.32 2.81 -29.53
C GLN A 334 -3.47 2.03 -28.87
N LYS A 335 -4.62 2.69 -28.75
CA LYS A 335 -5.84 2.05 -28.25
C LYS A 335 -6.55 1.38 -29.41
N ASP A 336 -6.80 0.08 -29.28
CA ASP A 336 -7.72 -0.66 -30.14
C ASP A 336 -8.93 -1.17 -29.32
N GLU A 337 -10.09 -1.31 -29.95
CA GLU A 337 -11.32 -1.76 -29.27
C GLU A 337 -11.24 -3.23 -28.83
N GLN A 338 -10.40 -4.04 -29.48
CA GLN A 338 -10.22 -5.47 -29.18
C GLN A 338 -9.13 -5.73 -28.14
N ASP A 339 -8.37 -4.72 -27.70
CA ASP A 339 -7.26 -4.87 -26.75
C ASP A 339 -7.70 -5.61 -25.47
N ASN A 340 -8.87 -5.23 -24.92
CA ASN A 340 -9.38 -5.83 -23.69
C ASN A 340 -9.77 -7.30 -23.88
N VAL A 341 -10.24 -7.69 -25.07
CA VAL A 341 -10.60 -9.08 -25.38
C VAL A 341 -9.32 -9.91 -25.45
N LEU A 342 -8.29 -9.41 -26.15
CA LEU A 342 -7.01 -10.09 -26.28
C LEU A 342 -6.31 -10.26 -24.92
N ILE A 343 -6.31 -9.22 -24.08
CA ILE A 343 -5.77 -9.29 -22.71
C ILE A 343 -6.57 -10.28 -21.85
N GLY A 344 -7.90 -10.29 -21.98
CA GLY A 344 -8.75 -11.27 -21.28
C GLY A 344 -8.45 -12.71 -21.67
N GLN A 345 -8.22 -12.98 -22.96
CA GLN A 345 -7.84 -14.31 -23.45
C GLN A 345 -6.48 -14.76 -22.92
N PHE A 346 -5.52 -13.85 -22.74
CA PHE A 346 -4.24 -14.16 -22.10
C PHE A 346 -4.43 -14.65 -20.67
N PHE A 347 -5.27 -13.93 -19.90
CA PHE A 347 -5.56 -14.30 -18.52
C PHE A 347 -6.38 -15.58 -18.39
N GLU A 348 -7.23 -15.90 -19.38
CA GLU A 348 -7.92 -17.19 -19.43
C GLU A 348 -6.92 -18.35 -19.56
N VAL A 349 -5.89 -18.21 -20.43
CA VAL A 349 -4.80 -19.20 -20.52
C VAL A 349 -4.10 -19.34 -19.16
N LEU A 350 -3.77 -18.24 -18.50
CA LEU A 350 -3.06 -18.30 -17.22
C LEU A 350 -3.90 -19.01 -16.15
N TYR A 351 -5.21 -18.73 -16.12
CA TYR A 351 -6.14 -19.33 -15.18
C TYR A 351 -6.30 -20.84 -15.42
N GLN A 352 -6.57 -21.24 -16.66
CA GLN A 352 -6.78 -22.65 -17.02
C GLN A 352 -5.55 -23.52 -16.76
N HIS A 353 -4.36 -22.97 -17.04
CA HIS A 353 -3.10 -23.70 -16.95
C HIS A 353 -2.30 -23.37 -15.68
N LYS A 354 -2.88 -22.64 -14.73
CA LYS A 354 -2.28 -22.27 -13.43
C LYS A 354 -0.90 -21.60 -13.57
N LYS A 355 -0.74 -20.73 -14.55
CA LYS A 355 0.52 -20.02 -14.82
C LYS A 355 0.76 -18.87 -13.84
N ASP A 356 2.02 -18.56 -13.60
CA ASP A 356 2.44 -17.43 -12.78
C ASP A 356 2.17 -16.08 -13.47
N TYR A 357 1.47 -15.18 -12.78
CA TYR A 357 1.02 -13.89 -13.31
C TYR A 357 2.19 -12.99 -13.74
N SER A 358 3.15 -12.76 -12.83
CA SER A 358 4.26 -11.84 -13.07
C SER A 358 5.23 -12.38 -14.11
N ASN A 359 5.58 -13.66 -14.02
CA ASN A 359 6.51 -14.31 -14.94
C ASN A 359 5.93 -14.39 -16.36
N SER A 360 4.66 -14.77 -16.52
CA SER A 360 4.02 -14.80 -17.85
C SER A 360 3.95 -13.41 -18.49
N LEU A 361 3.64 -12.36 -17.73
CA LEU A 361 3.67 -10.99 -18.25
C LEU A 361 5.10 -10.54 -18.60
N ARG A 362 6.10 -10.89 -17.78
CA ARG A 362 7.52 -10.58 -18.09
C ARG A 362 7.99 -11.30 -19.36
N GLN A 363 7.53 -12.53 -19.60
CA GLN A 363 7.85 -13.31 -20.80
C GLN A 363 7.34 -12.66 -22.11
N LEU A 364 6.38 -11.73 -22.07
CA LEU A 364 6.01 -10.94 -23.26
C LEU A 364 7.19 -10.14 -23.85
N SER A 365 8.26 -9.93 -23.08
CA SER A 365 9.50 -9.31 -23.56
C SER A 365 10.43 -10.27 -24.32
N ASP A 366 10.07 -11.55 -24.38
CA ASP A 366 10.79 -12.64 -25.05
C ASP A 366 9.77 -13.61 -25.68
N ILE A 367 9.24 -13.24 -26.84
CA ILE A 367 8.18 -13.99 -27.54
C ILE A 367 8.66 -15.37 -28.00
N ASP A 368 9.94 -15.53 -28.32
CA ASP A 368 10.51 -16.82 -28.69
C ASP A 368 10.44 -17.82 -27.53
N LYS A 369 10.57 -17.35 -26.29
CA LYS A 369 10.35 -18.19 -25.12
C LYS A 369 8.87 -18.50 -24.91
N LEU A 370 7.97 -17.52 -25.11
CA LEU A 370 6.54 -17.73 -24.94
C LEU A 370 5.96 -18.71 -25.97
N THR A 371 6.47 -18.69 -27.20
CA THR A 371 6.08 -19.63 -28.28
C THR A 371 6.48 -21.09 -28.03
N GLN A 372 7.39 -21.35 -27.08
CA GLN A 372 7.73 -22.72 -26.67
C GLN A 372 6.68 -23.32 -25.72
N ASP A 373 5.84 -22.47 -25.11
CA ASP A 373 4.74 -22.89 -24.24
C ASP A 373 3.46 -23.03 -25.07
N THR A 374 3.13 -24.27 -25.42
CA THR A 374 2.02 -24.61 -26.34
C THR A 374 0.66 -24.15 -25.83
N ASP A 375 0.51 -23.86 -24.54
CA ASP A 375 -0.71 -23.33 -23.96
C ASP A 375 -1.08 -21.95 -24.56
N PHE A 376 -0.10 -21.21 -25.09
CA PHE A 376 -0.29 -19.90 -25.70
C PHE A 376 -0.47 -19.91 -27.22
N ASP A 377 -0.39 -21.06 -27.90
CA ASP A 377 -0.37 -21.15 -29.38
C ASP A 377 -1.49 -20.38 -30.09
N ALA A 378 -2.71 -20.49 -29.57
CA ALA A 378 -3.86 -19.79 -30.13
C ALA A 378 -3.81 -18.28 -29.86
N TRP A 379 -3.37 -17.91 -28.66
CA TRP A 379 -3.30 -16.52 -28.22
C TRP A 379 -2.20 -15.74 -28.93
N ILE A 380 -1.01 -16.33 -29.12
CA ILE A 380 0.13 -15.70 -29.78
C ILE A 380 -0.23 -15.27 -31.21
N LYS A 381 -0.98 -16.08 -31.96
CA LYS A 381 -1.43 -15.71 -33.32
C LYS A 381 -2.27 -14.43 -33.33
N LEU A 382 -3.10 -14.24 -32.31
CA LEU A 382 -3.91 -13.03 -32.16
C LEU A 382 -3.05 -11.84 -31.72
N TYR A 383 -2.12 -12.08 -30.79
CA TYR A 383 -1.17 -11.08 -30.33
C TYR A 383 -0.25 -10.58 -31.46
N ASP A 384 0.31 -11.48 -32.27
CA ASP A 384 1.17 -11.16 -33.43
C ASP A 384 0.43 -10.28 -34.44
N LYS A 385 -0.84 -10.62 -34.74
CA LYS A 385 -1.69 -9.80 -35.60
C LYS A 385 -1.89 -8.40 -35.02
N ARG A 386 -2.05 -8.29 -33.70
CA ARG A 386 -2.27 -7.00 -33.03
C ARG A 386 -1.01 -6.15 -32.99
N ILE A 387 0.15 -6.72 -32.68
CA ILE A 387 1.42 -5.99 -32.66
C ILE A 387 1.87 -5.56 -34.06
N ALA A 388 1.51 -6.31 -35.12
CA ALA A 388 1.83 -5.95 -36.50
C ALA A 388 1.10 -4.69 -37.00
N GLN A 389 0.10 -4.20 -36.25
CA GLN A 389 -0.62 -2.96 -36.56
C GLN A 389 0.11 -1.71 -36.05
N GLU A 390 1.14 -1.87 -35.22
CA GLU A 390 1.90 -0.76 -34.64
C GLU A 390 3.39 -0.90 -34.97
N ASP A 391 4.00 0.18 -35.46
CA ASP A 391 5.45 0.28 -35.60
C ASP A 391 6.04 0.91 -34.32
N ASN A 392 6.40 0.06 -33.36
CA ASN A 392 7.06 0.48 -32.12
C ASN A 392 8.39 -0.28 -31.91
N PRO A 393 9.54 0.33 -32.27
CA PRO A 393 10.84 -0.31 -32.10
C PRO A 393 11.22 -0.51 -30.62
N ASN A 394 10.67 0.29 -29.70
CA ASN A 394 10.97 0.24 -28.27
C ASN A 394 9.99 -0.64 -27.48
N ARG A 395 9.20 -1.50 -28.15
CA ARG A 395 8.16 -2.32 -27.52
C ARG A 395 8.70 -3.18 -26.38
N ILE A 396 9.84 -3.83 -26.58
CA ILE A 396 10.43 -4.73 -25.57
C ILE A 396 10.88 -3.96 -24.33
N GLU A 397 11.51 -2.80 -24.51
CA GLU A 397 11.89 -1.92 -23.40
C GLU A 397 10.66 -1.42 -22.64
N MET A 398 9.60 -1.05 -23.36
CA MET A 398 8.33 -0.67 -22.76
C MET A 398 7.76 -1.80 -21.89
N ILE A 399 7.64 -3.02 -22.43
CA ILE A 399 7.17 -4.19 -21.67
C ILE A 399 8.03 -4.41 -20.42
N LYS A 400 9.36 -4.39 -20.55
CA LYS A 400 10.30 -4.57 -19.42
C LYS A 400 10.16 -3.49 -18.35
N SER A 401 9.85 -2.25 -18.72
CA SER A 401 9.69 -1.13 -17.79
C SER A 401 8.39 -1.15 -16.96
N VAL A 402 7.41 -1.99 -17.32
CA VAL A 402 6.12 -2.07 -16.61
C VAL A 402 5.75 -3.47 -16.12
N ASN A 403 6.41 -4.52 -16.64
CA ASN A 403 6.28 -5.89 -16.15
C ASN A 403 7.49 -6.21 -15.25
N PRO A 404 7.28 -6.31 -13.93
CA PRO A 404 8.37 -6.53 -12.99
C PRO A 404 9.00 -7.92 -13.23
N LYS A 405 10.32 -7.99 -13.08
CA LYS A 405 11.06 -9.25 -12.97
C LYS A 405 10.98 -9.80 -11.55
N TYR A 406 10.93 -8.92 -10.54
CA TYR A 406 10.89 -9.29 -9.13
C TYR A 406 9.63 -8.72 -8.45
N ILE A 407 8.96 -9.55 -7.67
CA ILE A 407 7.83 -9.17 -6.81
C ILE A 407 8.07 -9.70 -5.40
N LEU A 408 7.39 -9.13 -4.40
CA LEU A 408 7.46 -9.62 -3.03
C LEU A 408 6.58 -10.87 -2.87
N ARG A 409 7.07 -12.00 -3.38
CA ARG A 409 6.41 -13.30 -3.19
C ARG A 409 6.33 -13.63 -1.70
N ASN A 410 5.24 -14.27 -1.28
CA ASN A 410 5.04 -14.57 0.14
C ASN A 410 6.16 -15.45 0.71
N TYR A 411 6.64 -16.43 -0.08
CA TYR A 411 7.73 -17.30 0.36
C TYR A 411 9.06 -16.56 0.53
N LEU A 412 9.35 -15.56 -0.32
CA LEU A 412 10.57 -14.76 -0.19
C LEU A 412 10.54 -13.92 1.09
N ALA A 413 9.38 -13.31 1.39
CA ALA A 413 9.19 -12.63 2.66
C ALA A 413 9.37 -13.59 3.85
N GLU A 414 8.81 -14.81 3.77
CA GLU A 414 8.96 -15.83 4.82
C GLU A 414 10.41 -16.27 5.02
N VAL A 415 11.19 -16.45 3.94
CA VAL A 415 12.63 -16.76 4.04
C VAL A 415 13.37 -15.65 4.78
N ALA A 416 13.09 -14.38 4.47
CA ALA A 416 13.70 -13.24 5.17
C ALA A 416 13.31 -13.20 6.65
N ILE A 417 12.05 -13.52 6.96
CA ILE A 417 11.54 -13.58 8.33
C ILE A 417 12.24 -14.69 9.12
N ARG A 418 12.35 -15.91 8.57
CA ARG A 418 12.99 -17.04 9.26
C ARG A 418 14.46 -16.78 9.54
N LYS A 419 15.23 -16.29 8.55
CA LYS A 419 16.63 -15.88 8.78
C LYS A 419 16.75 -14.82 9.88
N ALA A 420 15.86 -13.83 9.88
CA ALA A 420 15.87 -12.76 10.87
C ALA A 420 15.47 -13.23 12.29
N GLU A 421 14.49 -14.13 12.40
CA GLU A 421 13.97 -14.62 13.67
C GLU A 421 14.86 -15.71 14.28
N ASP A 422 15.20 -16.73 13.48
CA ASP A 422 15.87 -17.95 13.92
C ASP A 422 17.39 -17.76 14.00
N ASP A 423 17.99 -17.10 13.00
CA ASP A 423 19.44 -17.00 12.84
C ASP A 423 20.00 -15.61 13.20
N LYS A 424 19.12 -14.61 13.43
CA LYS A 424 19.49 -13.18 13.54
C LYS A 424 20.29 -12.67 12.34
N ASP A 425 20.05 -13.26 11.16
CA ASP A 425 20.61 -12.84 9.89
C ASP A 425 19.61 -11.95 9.14
N TYR A 426 20.01 -10.71 8.89
CA TYR A 426 19.18 -9.70 8.23
C TYR A 426 19.56 -9.49 6.75
N GLY A 427 20.55 -10.20 6.21
CA GLY A 427 21.04 -9.97 4.84
C GLY A 427 20.02 -10.25 3.73
N GLU A 428 19.06 -11.14 4.00
CA GLU A 428 17.95 -11.40 3.07
C GLU A 428 17.03 -10.17 2.93
N ILE A 429 16.85 -9.40 4.01
CA ILE A 429 16.06 -8.16 3.98
C ILE A 429 16.74 -7.15 3.06
N ASP A 430 18.06 -7.01 3.14
CA ASP A 430 18.85 -6.10 2.28
C ASP A 430 18.73 -6.50 0.80
N THR A 431 18.82 -7.80 0.53
CA THR A 431 18.71 -8.36 -0.82
C THR A 431 17.34 -8.10 -1.41
N LEU A 432 16.27 -8.43 -0.68
CA LEU A 432 14.89 -8.19 -1.11
C LEU A 432 14.62 -6.69 -1.25
N PHE A 433 15.07 -5.85 -0.31
CA PHE A 433 14.91 -4.41 -0.40
C PHE A 433 15.53 -3.86 -1.70
N THR A 434 16.71 -4.35 -2.08
CA THR A 434 17.41 -3.95 -3.30
C THR A 434 16.62 -4.34 -4.55
N LEU A 435 16.19 -5.59 -4.64
CA LEU A 435 15.38 -6.10 -5.77
C LEU A 435 14.06 -5.33 -5.90
N LEU A 436 13.35 -5.15 -4.79
CA LEU A 436 12.05 -4.49 -4.75
C LEU A 436 12.11 -2.98 -4.99
N SER A 437 13.25 -2.34 -4.73
CA SER A 437 13.46 -0.93 -5.08
C SER A 437 13.61 -0.69 -6.59
N SER A 438 13.93 -1.75 -7.34
CA SER A 438 14.15 -1.69 -8.79
C SER A 438 13.60 -2.96 -9.49
N PRO A 439 12.29 -3.26 -9.34
CA PRO A 439 11.74 -4.59 -9.64
C PRO A 439 11.72 -4.90 -11.14
N PHE A 440 11.88 -3.89 -12.00
CA PHE A 440 11.91 -4.02 -13.46
C PHE A 440 13.31 -4.30 -14.02
N SER A 441 14.35 -4.02 -13.24
CA SER A 441 15.75 -4.10 -13.64
C SER A 441 16.25 -5.55 -13.70
N GLU A 442 17.30 -5.77 -14.48
CA GLU A 442 18.08 -6.99 -14.42
C GLU A 442 19.09 -6.88 -13.28
N HIS A 443 19.21 -7.94 -12.47
CA HIS A 443 20.20 -8.07 -11.41
C HIS A 443 20.93 -9.39 -11.64
N GLN A 444 22.22 -9.31 -11.96
CA GLN A 444 23.06 -10.50 -12.18
C GLN A 444 23.17 -11.30 -10.88
N ASP A 445 23.17 -12.63 -10.99
CA ASP A 445 23.30 -13.59 -9.88
C ASP A 445 22.09 -13.65 -8.93
N LEU A 446 21.01 -12.94 -9.22
CA LEU A 446 19.77 -12.93 -8.43
C LEU A 446 18.58 -13.52 -9.19
N GLU A 447 18.82 -14.30 -10.25
CA GLU A 447 17.77 -14.99 -11.02
C GLU A 447 16.97 -15.99 -10.17
N GLY A 448 17.53 -16.49 -9.06
CA GLY A 448 16.82 -17.37 -8.12
C GLY A 448 15.56 -16.71 -7.50
N TYR A 449 15.50 -15.38 -7.45
CA TYR A 449 14.39 -14.64 -6.86
C TYR A 449 13.18 -14.48 -7.80
N THR A 450 13.27 -14.99 -9.04
CA THR A 450 12.13 -15.01 -9.98
C THR A 450 11.34 -16.32 -9.94
N GLN A 451 11.86 -17.32 -9.21
CA GLN A 451 11.26 -18.65 -9.16
C GLN A 451 9.89 -18.60 -8.49
N GLU A 452 8.99 -19.45 -9.00
CA GLU A 452 7.69 -19.69 -8.38
C GLU A 452 7.86 -20.27 -6.96
N ALA A 453 6.82 -20.13 -6.15
CA ALA A 453 6.81 -20.70 -4.80
C ALA A 453 7.17 -22.20 -4.82
N PRO A 454 8.18 -22.62 -4.03
CA PRO A 454 8.48 -24.04 -3.85
C PRO A 454 7.32 -24.77 -3.16
N ASP A 455 7.27 -26.09 -3.25
CA ASP A 455 6.13 -26.90 -2.76
C ASP A 455 5.78 -26.65 -1.29
N TRP A 456 6.78 -26.43 -0.43
CA TRP A 456 6.56 -26.14 0.99
C TRP A 456 5.84 -24.81 1.24
N ALA A 457 5.95 -23.86 0.30
CA ALA A 457 5.45 -22.50 0.47
C ALA A 457 4.04 -22.26 -0.11
N LYS A 458 3.50 -23.24 -0.85
CA LYS A 458 2.22 -23.09 -1.58
C LYS A 458 1.01 -22.84 -0.67
N ASN A 459 1.10 -23.19 0.61
CA ASN A 459 0.04 -23.03 1.61
C ASN A 459 0.40 -22.04 2.72
N LEU A 460 1.33 -21.11 2.50
CA LEU A 460 1.67 -20.11 3.51
C LEU A 460 0.45 -19.22 3.81
N GLU A 461 -0.05 -19.32 5.04
CA GLU A 461 -1.12 -18.46 5.54
C GLU A 461 -0.52 -17.17 6.10
N VAL A 462 -1.00 -16.02 5.60
CA VAL A 462 -0.59 -14.71 6.12
C VAL A 462 -1.69 -14.17 7.03
N SER A 463 -1.35 -13.89 8.29
CA SER A 463 -2.26 -13.30 9.26
C SER A 463 -1.96 -11.85 9.62
N CYS A 464 -3.01 -11.08 9.93
CA CYS A 464 -2.85 -9.89 10.75
C CYS A 464 -2.34 -10.36 12.12
N SER A 465 -1.06 -10.17 12.44
CA SER A 465 -0.49 -10.43 13.77
C SER A 465 -0.97 -9.41 14.82
N SER A 466 -2.27 -9.17 14.88
CA SER A 466 -2.93 -8.16 15.73
C SER A 466 -2.68 -8.47 17.19
#